data_AF-A0AAW0N846-F1
#
_entry.id   AF-A0AAW0N846-F1
#
_cell.length_a   1.000
_cell.length_b   1.000
_cell.length_c   1.000
_cell.angle_alpha   90.00
_cell.angle_beta   90.00
_cell.angle_gamma   90.00
#
_symmetry.space_group_name_H-M   'P 1'
#
loop_
_entity.id
_entity.type
_entity.pdbx_description
1 polymer ?
#
loop_
_entity_poly.entity_id
_entity_poly.type
_entity_poly.pdbx_seq_one_letter_code
_entity_poly.pdbx_strand_id
1 'polypeptide(L)'
;MGSREYCRTNYTDLASVRNPAESEMIQSVSGGAEVWVGLFRDRWLWSDNSPSSFRFFPDGTQPFTNEDPACIAMIKAKSGRWSERACDQRLPFLCKCPKALMNVKVDLRTTTSLDIHDPVIQQNIIKQMEQRINQANMTRQVSLRWTKTPVL
;
A
#
# COMPACT_ATOMS: atom_id res chain seq x y z
N MET A 1 32.30 -23.40 -7.93
CA MET A 1 31.03 -23.11 -8.63
C MET A 1 29.89 -23.49 -7.69
N GLY A 2 29.00 -22.55 -7.34
CA GLY A 2 27.90 -22.79 -6.38
C GLY A 2 26.72 -23.56 -7.02
N SER A 3 25.76 -24.07 -6.25
CA SER A 3 24.66 -24.90 -6.79
C SER A 3 23.78 -24.17 -7.81
N ARG A 4 23.34 -22.94 -7.51
CA ARG A 4 22.60 -22.10 -8.47
C ARG A 4 23.41 -21.72 -9.71
N GLU A 5 24.69 -21.42 -9.53
CA GLU A 5 25.59 -21.03 -10.61
C GLU A 5 25.94 -22.23 -11.51
N TYR A 6 26.23 -23.38 -10.91
CA TYR A 6 26.45 -24.64 -11.61
C TYR A 6 25.23 -25.06 -12.40
N CYS A 7 24.04 -25.00 -11.79
CA CYS A 7 22.80 -25.19 -12.49
C CYS A 7 22.68 -24.19 -13.63
N ARG A 8 22.91 -22.89 -13.42
CA ARG A 8 22.87 -21.89 -14.50
C ARG A 8 23.92 -22.06 -15.60
N THR A 9 25.00 -22.78 -15.31
CA THR A 9 26.11 -23.00 -16.24
C THR A 9 25.92 -24.26 -17.07
N ASN A 10 25.55 -25.39 -16.44
CA ASN A 10 25.42 -26.70 -17.11
C ASN A 10 23.96 -27.07 -17.43
N TYR A 11 23.02 -26.46 -16.71
CA TYR A 11 21.59 -26.74 -16.73
C TYR A 11 20.80 -25.41 -16.67
N THR A 12 19.79 -25.27 -15.78
CA THR A 12 18.93 -24.07 -15.73
C THR A 12 19.02 -23.21 -14.45
N ASP A 13 18.42 -23.58 -13.31
CA ASP A 13 18.52 -22.89 -12.00
C ASP A 13 18.13 -23.92 -10.90
N LEU A 14 18.10 -23.54 -9.63
CA LEU A 14 17.55 -24.41 -8.58
C LEU A 14 16.04 -24.63 -8.79
N ALA A 15 15.53 -25.83 -8.48
CA ALA A 15 14.13 -26.22 -8.70
C ALA A 15 13.17 -25.41 -7.80
N SER A 16 12.10 -24.78 -8.29
CA SER A 16 11.19 -23.95 -7.44
C SER A 16 10.05 -24.76 -6.79
N VAL A 17 9.53 -24.32 -5.62
CA VAL A 17 8.36 -24.94 -4.96
C VAL A 17 7.21 -23.94 -4.88
N ARG A 18 6.16 -24.19 -5.66
CA ARG A 18 5.07 -23.20 -5.86
C ARG A 18 3.71 -23.73 -5.45
N ASN A 19 3.59 -25.04 -5.30
CA ASN A 19 2.36 -25.73 -4.91
C ASN A 19 2.67 -27.11 -4.28
N PRO A 20 1.65 -27.80 -3.73
CA PRO A 20 1.86 -29.05 -3.00
C PRO A 20 2.31 -30.27 -3.82
N ALA A 21 1.88 -30.48 -5.06
CA ALA A 21 2.28 -31.66 -5.85
C ALA A 21 3.74 -31.58 -6.34
N GLU A 22 4.23 -30.36 -6.62
CA GLU A 22 5.67 -30.12 -6.89
C GLU A 22 6.52 -30.44 -5.67
N SER A 23 5.99 -30.12 -4.49
CA SER A 23 6.60 -30.54 -3.23
C SER A 23 6.69 -32.08 -3.14
N GLU A 24 5.66 -32.79 -3.60
CA GLU A 24 5.57 -34.26 -3.50
C GLU A 24 6.47 -35.01 -4.50
N MET A 25 6.56 -34.58 -5.76
CA MET A 25 7.46 -35.22 -6.71
C MET A 25 8.93 -34.96 -6.37
N ILE A 26 9.28 -33.74 -5.92
CA ILE A 26 10.63 -33.43 -5.43
C ILE A 26 10.99 -34.39 -4.29
N GLN A 27 10.05 -34.68 -3.39
CA GLN A 27 10.23 -35.67 -2.33
C GLN A 27 10.43 -37.10 -2.86
N SER A 28 9.73 -37.50 -3.92
CA SER A 28 9.83 -38.86 -4.48
C SER A 28 11.16 -39.13 -5.20
N VAL A 29 11.62 -38.22 -6.06
CA VAL A 29 12.91 -38.37 -6.74
C VAL A 29 14.12 -38.00 -5.88
N SER A 30 13.96 -37.17 -4.85
CA SER A 30 15.02 -36.94 -3.86
C SER A 30 15.27 -38.17 -2.97
N GLY A 31 14.37 -39.15 -3.01
CA GLY A 31 14.49 -40.41 -2.27
C GLY A 31 14.58 -40.19 -0.75
N GLY A 32 14.01 -39.09 -0.24
CA GLY A 32 14.08 -38.70 1.18
C GLY A 32 15.29 -37.85 1.58
N ALA A 33 16.17 -37.48 0.63
CA ALA A 33 17.29 -36.57 0.89
C ALA A 33 16.89 -35.09 0.82
N GLU A 34 17.60 -34.25 1.59
CA GLU A 34 17.48 -32.80 1.51
C GLU A 34 18.21 -32.26 0.26
N VAL A 35 17.53 -31.40 -0.50
CA VAL A 35 18.04 -30.83 -1.76
C VAL A 35 17.74 -29.34 -1.89
N TRP A 36 18.61 -28.59 -2.58
CA TRP A 36 18.44 -27.15 -2.80
C TRP A 36 17.38 -26.83 -3.86
N VAL A 37 16.49 -25.91 -3.52
CA VAL A 37 15.39 -25.41 -4.37
C VAL A 37 15.49 -23.89 -4.56
N GLY A 38 15.01 -23.39 -5.70
CA GLY A 38 15.04 -21.99 -6.09
C GLY A 38 13.94 -21.17 -5.42
N LEU A 39 14.33 -20.14 -4.67
CA LEU A 39 13.43 -19.15 -4.08
C LEU A 39 13.45 -17.84 -4.89
N PHE A 40 12.29 -17.34 -5.30
CA PHE A 40 12.12 -16.03 -5.96
C PHE A 40 11.61 -14.96 -4.97
N ARG A 41 12.28 -13.79 -4.91
CA ARG A 41 11.91 -12.64 -4.08
C ARG A 41 11.13 -11.60 -4.91
N ASP A 42 9.98 -11.18 -4.41
CA ASP A 42 8.95 -10.33 -5.01
C ASP A 42 9.46 -8.93 -5.49
N ARG A 43 8.99 -8.45 -6.67
CA ARG A 43 9.39 -7.17 -7.33
C ARG A 43 8.27 -6.11 -7.44
N TRP A 44 7.10 -6.31 -6.83
CA TRP A 44 5.93 -5.44 -7.05
C TRP A 44 5.92 -4.20 -6.13
N LEU A 45 6.15 -3.02 -6.73
CA LEU A 45 5.99 -1.70 -6.09
C LEU A 45 4.70 -1.04 -6.60
N TRP A 46 3.98 -0.35 -5.72
CA TRP A 46 2.87 0.51 -6.16
C TRP A 46 3.40 1.68 -6.99
N SER A 47 2.54 2.32 -7.81
CA SER A 47 2.95 3.43 -8.68
C SER A 47 3.44 4.68 -7.94
N ASP A 48 3.14 4.81 -6.64
CA ASP A 48 3.73 5.81 -5.74
C ASP A 48 5.02 5.33 -5.05
N ASN A 49 5.60 4.24 -5.54
CA ASN A 49 6.75 3.50 -5.00
C ASN A 49 6.54 2.95 -3.58
N SER A 50 5.31 2.91 -3.07
CA SER A 50 5.06 2.27 -1.78
C SER A 50 5.22 0.74 -1.88
N PRO A 51 5.90 0.09 -0.91
CA PRO A 51 6.06 -1.36 -0.90
C PRO A 51 4.78 -2.06 -0.42
N SER A 52 4.50 -3.26 -0.94
CA SER A 52 3.41 -4.11 -0.46
C SER A 52 3.60 -5.57 -0.83
N SER A 53 3.40 -6.47 0.13
CA SER A 53 3.26 -7.92 -0.09
C SER A 53 1.80 -8.36 -0.20
N PHE A 54 0.84 -7.45 0.00
CA PHE A 54 -0.58 -7.78 -0.09
C PHE A 54 -0.97 -8.05 -1.54
N ARG A 55 -1.62 -9.19 -1.77
CA ARG A 55 -2.07 -9.65 -3.08
C ARG A 55 -3.51 -10.08 -2.95
N PHE A 56 -4.43 -9.22 -3.38
CA PHE A 56 -5.87 -9.49 -3.32
C PHE A 56 -6.43 -10.02 -4.63
N PHE A 57 -5.62 -10.82 -5.33
CA PHE A 57 -6.09 -11.53 -6.50
C PHE A 57 -7.05 -12.65 -6.08
N PRO A 58 -7.97 -13.08 -6.95
CA PRO A 58 -8.77 -14.28 -6.72
C PRO A 58 -7.92 -15.48 -6.37
N ASP A 59 -8.46 -16.33 -5.49
CA ASP A 59 -7.74 -17.51 -5.03
C ASP A 59 -7.35 -18.38 -6.23
N GLY A 60 -6.12 -18.89 -6.22
CA GLY A 60 -5.53 -19.59 -7.36
C GLY A 60 -4.98 -18.69 -8.47
N THR A 61 -5.09 -17.36 -8.35
CA THR A 61 -4.46 -16.42 -9.28
C THR A 61 -3.05 -16.10 -8.80
N GLN A 62 -2.04 -16.42 -9.61
CA GLN A 62 -0.67 -16.01 -9.35
C GLN A 62 -0.47 -14.58 -9.88
N PRO A 63 -0.06 -13.62 -9.03
CA PRO A 63 0.40 -12.34 -9.54
C PRO A 63 1.72 -12.57 -10.28
N PHE A 64 1.67 -12.34 -11.59
CA PHE A 64 2.76 -12.43 -12.55
C PHE A 64 3.14 -13.79 -13.12
N THR A 65 3.26 -13.78 -14.45
CA THR A 65 4.16 -14.63 -15.24
C THR A 65 4.79 -13.95 -16.46
N ASN A 66 4.88 -12.61 -16.56
CA ASN A 66 5.92 -11.80 -17.25
C ASN A 66 5.44 -10.58 -18.07
N GLU A 67 6.36 -9.59 -18.06
CA GLU A 67 6.82 -8.62 -19.09
C GLU A 67 5.89 -7.60 -19.74
N ASP A 68 4.58 -7.79 -19.82
CA ASP A 68 3.72 -6.65 -20.20
C ASP A 68 3.45 -5.78 -18.98
N PRO A 69 3.50 -4.43 -19.09
CA PRO A 69 3.07 -3.57 -18.01
C PRO A 69 1.58 -3.83 -17.77
N ALA A 70 1.29 -4.69 -16.80
CA ALA A 70 -0.05 -4.98 -16.36
C ALA A 70 -0.43 -3.95 -15.30
N CYS A 71 -1.47 -3.19 -15.60
CA CYS A 71 -2.10 -2.33 -14.61
C CYS A 71 -3.09 -3.15 -13.79
N ILE A 72 -3.18 -2.86 -12.49
CA ILE A 72 -4.10 -3.55 -11.60
C ILE A 72 -5.41 -2.78 -11.51
N ALA A 73 -6.52 -3.47 -11.78
CA ALA A 73 -7.86 -2.97 -11.60
C ALA A 73 -8.60 -3.77 -10.52
N MET A 74 -9.41 -3.07 -9.71
CA MET A 74 -10.33 -3.70 -8.77
C MET A 74 -11.60 -4.14 -9.50
N ILE A 75 -11.99 -5.42 -9.36
CA ILE A 75 -13.18 -5.95 -10.03
C ILE A 75 -14.33 -6.08 -9.04
N LYS A 76 -15.30 -5.15 -9.13
CA LYS A 76 -16.48 -5.13 -8.25
C LYS A 76 -17.26 -6.44 -8.26
N ALA A 77 -17.47 -7.04 -9.43
CA ALA A 77 -18.18 -8.31 -9.59
C ALA A 77 -17.44 -9.52 -8.98
N LYS A 78 -16.19 -9.35 -8.55
CA LYS A 78 -15.38 -10.37 -7.87
C LYS A 78 -15.04 -9.93 -6.45
N SER A 79 -16.00 -9.31 -5.76
CA SER A 79 -15.86 -8.87 -4.37
C SER A 79 -14.69 -7.90 -4.14
N GLY A 80 -14.36 -7.09 -5.14
CA GLY A 80 -13.23 -6.15 -5.07
C GLY A 80 -11.86 -6.80 -5.26
N ARG A 81 -11.79 -8.07 -5.67
CA ARG A 81 -10.52 -8.72 -5.98
C ARG A 81 -9.87 -8.09 -7.21
N TRP A 82 -8.56 -8.16 -7.23
CA TRP A 82 -7.72 -7.53 -8.23
C TRP A 82 -7.67 -8.37 -9.49
N SER A 83 -7.64 -7.70 -10.62
CA SER A 83 -7.37 -8.29 -11.91
C SER A 83 -6.41 -7.41 -12.66
N GLU A 84 -5.52 -8.03 -13.39
CA GLU A 84 -4.71 -7.35 -14.39
C GLU A 84 -5.60 -6.89 -15.55
N ARG A 85 -5.26 -5.73 -16.10
CA ARG A 85 -5.88 -5.10 -17.27
C ARG A 85 -4.79 -4.44 -18.11
N ALA A 86 -5.06 -4.31 -19.41
CA ALA A 86 -4.19 -3.56 -20.29
C ALA A 86 -4.14 -2.10 -19.82
N CYS A 87 -2.95 -1.54 -19.65
CA CYS A 87 -2.80 -0.18 -19.13
C CYS A 87 -3.40 0.89 -20.05
N ASP A 88 -3.60 0.58 -21.34
CA ASP A 88 -4.27 1.45 -22.31
C ASP A 88 -5.80 1.35 -22.26
N GLN A 89 -6.34 0.38 -21.51
CA GLN A 89 -7.77 0.25 -21.33
C GLN A 89 -8.30 1.46 -20.57
N ARG A 90 -9.29 2.12 -21.17
CA ARG A 90 -9.98 3.25 -20.54
C ARG A 90 -10.93 2.73 -19.46
N LEU A 91 -10.46 2.77 -18.22
CA LEU A 91 -11.24 2.48 -17.03
C LEU A 91 -11.39 3.73 -16.17
N PRO A 92 -12.50 3.88 -15.44
CA PRO A 92 -12.55 4.83 -14.34
C PRO A 92 -11.44 4.52 -13.34
N PHE A 93 -10.78 5.56 -12.85
CA PHE A 93 -9.68 5.45 -11.91
C PHE A 93 -9.93 6.30 -10.67
N LEU A 94 -9.24 5.95 -9.59
CA LEU A 94 -9.28 6.69 -8.33
C LEU A 94 -7.89 7.29 -8.11
N CYS A 95 -7.85 8.60 -7.84
CA CYS A 95 -6.61 9.26 -7.46
C CYS A 95 -6.44 9.21 -5.94
N LYS A 96 -5.21 9.01 -5.51
CA LYS A 96 -4.80 9.34 -4.14
C LYS A 96 -4.65 10.85 -4.06
N CYS A 97 -5.56 11.51 -3.34
CA CYS A 97 -5.41 12.95 -3.08
C CYS A 97 -4.16 13.19 -2.23
N PRO A 98 -3.28 14.13 -2.62
CA PRO A 98 -2.21 14.58 -1.75
C PRO A 98 -2.80 15.08 -0.43
N LYS A 99 -2.27 14.60 0.68
CA LYS A 99 -2.55 15.19 1.98
C LYS A 99 -1.69 16.44 2.11
N ALA A 100 -2.28 17.60 1.85
CA ALA A 100 -1.65 18.88 2.15
C ALA A 100 -1.71 19.11 3.65
N LEU A 101 -0.56 19.00 4.33
CA LEU A 101 -0.45 19.45 5.70
C LEU A 101 -0.20 20.97 5.66
N MET A 102 -1.17 21.73 6.18
CA MET A 102 -1.05 23.18 6.32
C MET A 102 -1.01 23.51 7.80
N ASN A 103 0.03 24.22 8.23
CA ASN A 103 0.11 24.77 9.56
C ASN A 103 -0.52 26.17 9.53
N VAL A 104 -1.61 26.36 10.27
CA VAL A 104 -2.30 27.65 10.36
C VAL A 104 -2.05 28.23 11.74
N LYS A 105 -1.49 29.44 11.78
CA LYS A 105 -1.44 30.25 13.01
C LYS A 105 -2.76 30.99 13.15
N VAL A 106 -3.32 30.97 14.36
CA VAL A 106 -4.62 31.57 14.65
C VAL A 106 -4.43 32.57 15.76
N ASP A 107 -4.80 33.81 15.48
CA ASP A 107 -4.87 34.87 16.48
C ASP A 107 -6.25 34.84 17.15
N LEU A 108 -6.27 34.59 18.46
CA LEU A 108 -7.51 34.57 19.24
C LEU A 108 -7.80 35.99 19.72
N ARG A 109 -9.00 36.50 19.39
CA ARG A 109 -9.53 37.74 19.97
C ARG A 109 -10.52 37.38 21.06
N THR A 110 -10.20 37.72 22.31
CA THR A 110 -11.01 37.39 23.48
C THR A 110 -11.40 38.67 24.21
N THR A 111 -12.59 38.70 24.82
CA THR A 111 -13.04 39.80 25.69
C THR A 111 -12.70 39.54 27.16
N THR A 112 -12.26 38.32 27.48
CA THR A 112 -11.86 37.86 28.81
C THR A 112 -10.52 37.14 28.74
N SER A 113 -9.83 37.03 29.87
CA SER A 113 -8.63 36.21 30.00
C SER A 113 -9.00 34.72 29.87
N LEU A 114 -8.61 34.08 28.77
CA LEU A 114 -8.82 32.65 28.50
C LEU A 114 -7.49 31.90 28.56
N ASP A 115 -7.50 30.68 29.11
CA ASP A 115 -6.36 29.76 29.05
C ASP A 115 -6.46 28.87 27.79
N ILE A 116 -5.52 29.04 26.86
CA ILE A 116 -5.44 28.27 25.61
C ILE A 116 -4.93 26.83 25.81
N HIS A 117 -4.37 26.53 26.98
CA HIS A 117 -3.90 25.18 27.30
C HIS A 117 -4.99 24.28 27.89
N ASP A 118 -6.15 24.82 28.23
CA ASP A 118 -7.32 24.05 28.64
C ASP A 118 -7.85 23.18 27.46
N PRO A 119 -7.94 21.85 27.62
CA PRO A 119 -8.44 20.95 26.58
C PRO A 119 -9.86 21.27 26.10
N VAL A 120 -10.72 21.77 26.99
CA VAL A 120 -12.09 22.20 26.65
C VAL A 120 -12.03 23.43 25.74
N ILE A 121 -11.15 24.38 26.05
CA ILE A 121 -10.94 25.56 25.22
C ILE A 121 -10.36 25.16 23.85
N GLN A 122 -9.36 24.27 23.79
CA GLN A 122 -8.81 23.78 22.52
C GLN A 122 -9.85 23.06 21.66
N GLN A 123 -10.67 22.22 22.28
CA GLN A 123 -11.75 21.52 21.57
C GLN A 123 -12.80 22.49 21.06
N ASN A 124 -13.17 23.50 21.86
CA ASN A 124 -14.09 24.55 21.45
C ASN A 124 -13.52 25.38 20.28
N ILE A 125 -12.22 25.68 20.30
CA ILE A 125 -11.52 26.38 19.20
C ILE A 125 -11.55 25.52 17.92
N ILE A 126 -11.20 24.23 17.99
CA ILE A 126 -11.26 23.32 16.84
C ILE A 126 -12.68 23.23 16.30
N LYS A 127 -13.66 23.04 17.18
CA LYS A 127 -15.08 22.97 16.81
C LYS A 127 -15.55 24.26 16.14
N GLN A 128 -15.15 25.42 16.66
CA GLN A 128 -15.47 26.71 16.07
C GLN A 128 -14.82 26.87 14.68
N MET A 129 -13.58 26.41 14.51
CA MET A 129 -12.91 26.41 13.21
C MET A 129 -13.58 25.47 12.22
N GLU A 130 -13.95 24.26 12.63
CA GLU A 130 -14.71 23.31 11.81
C GLU A 130 -16.03 23.92 11.35
N GLN A 131 -16.76 24.59 12.25
CA GLN A 131 -17.99 25.31 11.89
C GLN A 131 -17.74 26.39 10.84
N ARG A 132 -16.68 27.20 10.99
CA ARG A 132 -16.33 28.25 10.01
C ARG A 132 -15.92 27.65 8.67
N ILE A 133 -15.16 26.55 8.68
CA ILE A 133 -14.75 25.82 7.47
C ILE A 133 -15.97 25.25 6.74
N ASN A 134 -16.92 24.68 7.49
CA ASN A 134 -18.16 24.15 6.94
C ASN A 134 -19.05 25.25 6.36
N GLN A 135 -19.09 26.43 6.99
CA GLN A 135 -19.82 27.59 6.46
C GLN A 135 -19.17 28.19 5.21
N ALA A 136 -17.84 28.06 5.07
CA ALA A 136 -17.10 28.58 3.93
C ALA A 136 -17.30 27.78 2.63
N ASN A 137 -18.25 26.83 2.58
CA ASN A 137 -18.52 25.97 1.43
C ASN A 137 -17.25 25.35 0.84
N MET A 138 -16.32 24.92 1.70
CA MET A 138 -15.07 24.32 1.27
C MET A 138 -15.34 23.01 0.54
N THR A 139 -14.74 22.87 -0.64
CA THR A 139 -14.92 21.69 -1.50
C THR A 139 -14.05 20.49 -1.09
N ARG A 140 -13.18 20.64 -0.09
CA ARG A 140 -12.25 19.60 0.38
C ARG A 140 -12.52 19.23 1.83
N GLN A 141 -12.43 17.95 2.14
CA GLN A 141 -12.49 17.45 3.51
C GLN A 141 -11.25 17.94 4.27
N VAL A 142 -11.47 18.74 5.31
CA VAL A 142 -10.42 19.22 6.21
C VAL A 142 -10.55 18.49 7.54
N SER A 143 -9.46 17.88 7.99
CA SER A 143 -9.35 17.42 9.38
C SER A 143 -8.41 18.35 10.14
N LEU A 144 -8.88 18.89 11.25
CA LEU A 144 -8.08 19.74 12.12
C LEU A 144 -7.45 18.90 13.23
N ARG A 145 -6.19 19.20 13.55
CA ARG A 145 -5.50 18.62 14.70
C ARG A 145 -4.69 19.70 15.39
N TRP A 146 -4.80 19.78 16.71
CA TRP A 146 -3.93 20.65 17.49
C TRP A 146 -2.48 20.16 17.40
N THR A 147 -1.57 21.06 17.06
CA THR A 147 -0.13 20.77 17.07
C THR A 147 0.56 21.76 18.00
N LYS A 148 1.36 21.25 18.94
CA LYS A 148 2.29 22.09 19.69
C LYS A 148 3.54 22.24 18.83
N THR A 149 3.88 23.46 18.43
CA THR A 149 5.19 23.69 17.84
C THR A 149 6.22 23.47 18.94
N PRO A 150 7.20 22.55 18.78
CA PRO A 150 8.29 22.44 19.73
C PRO A 150 9.00 23.80 19.80
N VAL A 151 9.12 24.37 21.01
CA VAL A 151 10.05 25.48 21.22
C VAL A 151 11.44 24.83 21.23
N LEU A 152 12.30 25.24 20.29
CA LEU A 152 13.71 24.87 20.30
C LEU A 152 14.44 25.55 21.46
#